data_AF-A0A7G1ICT1-F1
#
_entry.id   AF-A0A7G1ICT1-F1
#
_cell.length_a   1.000
_cell.length_b   1.000
_cell.length_c   1.000
_cell.angle_alpha   90.00
_cell.angle_beta   90.00
_cell.angle_gamma   90.00
#
_symmetry.space_group_name_H-M   'P 1'
#
loop_
_entity.id
_entity.type
_entity.pdbx_description
1 polymer ?
#
loop_
_entity_poly.entity_id
_entity_poly.type
_entity_poly.pdbx_seq_one_letter_code
_entity_poly.pdbx_strand_id
1 'polypeptide(L)'
;MAKFGSISRRGVTFGACVEAAPMTTEQLAQAIRRGDRAALPRAITLLESTRKDHREHAQQLLLALQPDSGKAHRVGITGVPGVGKSTAIEALGMYLIDQGHKVAVLAVDPSSTRTGGSILGDKTRMARLAMHPDAYIRPSPTSGTLGGVAKATRETVVLLEAAGFDVILIETVGVGQSEVAVANMVDTFVLLTLARAGDQLQGIKRVCWSSPTSWW
;
A
#
# COMPACT_ATOMS: atom_id res chain seq x y z
N MET A 1 -67.08 6.50 31.60
CA MET A 1 -65.85 6.38 32.42
C MET A 1 -64.92 5.43 31.67
N ALA A 2 -63.69 5.72 31.27
CA ALA A 2 -62.81 6.87 31.31
C ALA A 2 -61.89 6.85 30.06
N LYS A 3 -61.34 8.00 29.71
CA LYS A 3 -60.59 8.34 28.48
C LYS A 3 -59.30 7.53 28.28
N PHE A 4 -59.01 7.18 27.02
CA PHE A 4 -57.68 6.81 26.53
C PHE A 4 -56.73 8.01 26.66
N GLY A 5 -55.66 7.84 27.45
CA GLY A 5 -54.54 8.78 27.59
C GLY A 5 -53.42 8.43 26.62
N SER A 6 -52.96 9.44 25.89
CA SER A 6 -51.88 9.43 24.91
C SER A 6 -50.51 9.09 25.49
N ILE A 7 -49.78 8.17 24.86
CA ILE A 7 -48.31 8.12 24.94
C ILE A 7 -47.78 8.41 23.53
N SER A 8 -47.26 9.63 23.37
CA SER A 8 -46.60 10.13 22.18
C SER A 8 -45.33 9.30 21.89
N ARG A 9 -45.26 8.74 20.67
CA ARG A 9 -44.03 8.18 20.11
C ARG A 9 -43.05 9.33 19.89
N ARG A 10 -42.11 9.53 20.82
CA ARG A 10 -40.93 10.36 20.53
C ARG A 10 -40.14 9.66 19.43
N GLY A 11 -40.19 10.26 18.24
CA GLY A 11 -39.33 9.88 17.13
C GLY A 11 -37.87 10.05 17.53
N VAL A 12 -37.16 8.93 17.56
CA VAL A 12 -35.71 8.96 17.38
C VAL A 12 -35.51 9.20 15.89
N THR A 13 -35.35 10.47 15.51
CA THR A 13 -34.77 10.80 14.22
C THR A 13 -33.35 10.27 14.24
N PHE A 14 -33.10 9.15 13.55
CA PHE A 14 -31.76 8.84 13.07
C PHE A 14 -31.32 10.08 12.29
N GLY A 15 -30.42 10.87 12.87
CA GLY A 15 -29.77 11.96 12.16
C GLY A 15 -29.21 11.35 10.89
N ALA A 16 -29.65 11.88 9.74
CA ALA A 16 -29.03 11.55 8.48
C ALA A 16 -27.51 11.70 8.69
N CYS A 17 -26.74 10.63 8.52
CA CYS A 17 -25.32 10.77 8.26
C CYS A 17 -25.26 11.70 7.06
N VAL A 18 -24.90 12.95 7.29
CA VAL A 18 -24.64 13.90 6.22
C VAL A 18 -23.47 13.29 5.49
N GLU A 19 -23.75 12.63 4.38
CA GLU A 19 -22.74 12.13 3.47
C GLU A 19 -21.96 13.37 3.03
N ALA A 20 -20.77 13.54 3.60
CA ALA A 20 -19.93 14.68 3.30
C ALA A 20 -19.76 14.73 1.78
N ALA A 21 -20.05 15.89 1.19
CA ALA A 21 -19.97 16.07 -0.25
C ALA A 21 -18.64 15.50 -0.76
N PRO A 22 -18.64 14.77 -1.90
CA PRO A 22 -17.43 14.15 -2.41
C PRO A 22 -16.35 15.23 -2.59
N MET A 23 -15.19 15.03 -1.95
CA MET A 23 -14.08 15.97 -2.02
C MET A 23 -13.65 16.13 -3.48
N THR A 24 -13.42 17.36 -3.92
CA THR A 24 -12.89 17.60 -5.26
C THR A 24 -11.46 17.06 -5.36
N THR A 25 -10.98 16.80 -6.58
CA THR A 25 -9.60 16.38 -6.86
C THR A 25 -8.58 17.28 -6.16
N GLU A 26 -8.76 18.60 -6.26
CA GLU A 26 -7.85 19.58 -5.67
C GLU A 26 -7.89 19.54 -4.13
N GLN A 27 -9.07 19.44 -3.54
CA GLN A 27 -9.21 19.31 -2.08
C GLN A 27 -8.52 18.05 -1.56
N LEU A 28 -8.69 16.92 -2.25
CA LEU A 28 -8.07 15.66 -1.89
C LEU A 28 -6.54 15.71 -2.07
N ALA A 29 -6.06 16.29 -3.16
CA ALA A 29 -4.62 16.48 -3.41
C ALA A 29 -3.98 17.34 -2.30
N GLN A 30 -4.60 18.45 -1.92
CA GLN A 30 -4.10 19.30 -0.84
C GLN A 30 -4.15 18.63 0.53
N ALA A 31 -5.15 17.78 0.79
CA ALA A 31 -5.23 17.00 2.03
C ALA A 31 -4.09 15.97 2.11
N ILE A 32 -3.78 15.30 0.99
CA ILE A 32 -2.66 14.36 0.89
C ILE A 32 -1.33 15.08 1.15
N ARG A 33 -1.08 16.22 0.48
CA ARG A 33 0.14 17.02 0.69
C ARG A 33 0.34 17.49 2.13
N ARG A 34 -0.77 17.73 2.85
CA ARG A 34 -0.75 18.10 4.27
C ARG A 34 -0.58 16.91 5.21
N GLY A 35 -0.50 15.68 4.70
CA GLY A 35 -0.37 14.47 5.49
C GLY A 35 -1.65 14.10 6.26
N ASP A 36 -2.83 14.46 5.75
CA ASP A 36 -4.10 14.07 6.37
C ASP A 36 -4.24 12.54 6.38
N ARG A 37 -4.33 11.96 7.59
CA ARG A 37 -4.41 10.52 7.83
C ARG A 37 -5.61 9.86 7.14
N ALA A 38 -6.71 10.59 6.93
CA ALA A 38 -7.90 10.07 6.27
C ALA A 38 -7.84 10.19 4.74
N ALA A 39 -7.00 11.08 4.20
CA ALA A 39 -6.94 11.35 2.77
C ALA A 39 -6.28 10.22 1.99
N LEU A 40 -5.17 9.66 2.49
CA LEU A 40 -4.45 8.55 1.85
C LEU A 40 -5.32 7.29 1.64
N PRO A 41 -5.97 6.73 2.68
CA PRO A 41 -6.86 5.58 2.50
C PRO A 41 -8.02 5.86 1.52
N ARG A 42 -8.58 7.07 1.50
CA ARG A 42 -9.64 7.45 0.57
C ARG A 42 -9.13 7.49 -0.88
N ALA A 43 -7.96 8.07 -1.11
CA ALA A 43 -7.33 8.13 -2.42
C ALA A 43 -6.96 6.73 -2.94
N ILE A 44 -6.42 5.86 -2.09
CA ILE A 44 -6.14 4.47 -2.45
C ILE A 44 -7.43 3.71 -2.78
N THR A 45 -8.50 3.92 -2.00
CA THR A 45 -9.82 3.33 -2.29
C THR A 45 -10.34 3.80 -3.66
N LEU A 46 -10.10 5.06 -4.02
CA LEU A 46 -10.45 5.61 -5.32
C LEU A 46 -9.67 4.94 -6.47
N LEU A 47 -8.34 4.75 -6.28
CA LEU A 47 -7.48 4.03 -7.23
C LEU A 47 -7.92 2.58 -7.48
N GLU A 48 -8.35 1.89 -6.42
CA GLU A 48 -8.74 0.47 -6.48
C GLU A 48 -10.18 0.28 -7.00
N SER A 49 -10.94 1.36 -7.19
CA SER A 49 -12.33 1.26 -7.62
C SER A 49 -12.48 0.90 -9.10
N THR A 50 -13.45 0.04 -9.40
CA THR A 50 -13.80 -0.35 -10.78
C THR A 50 -14.82 0.60 -11.43
N ARG A 51 -15.43 1.51 -10.66
CA ARG A 51 -16.42 2.47 -11.18
C ARG A 51 -15.76 3.49 -12.11
N LYS A 52 -16.45 3.85 -13.19
CA LYS A 52 -15.90 4.72 -14.25
C LYS A 52 -15.57 6.13 -13.74
N ASP A 53 -16.50 6.75 -13.02
CA ASP A 53 -16.35 8.06 -12.38
C ASP A 53 -15.18 8.09 -11.39
N HIS A 54 -15.04 7.06 -10.57
CA HIS A 54 -13.91 6.93 -9.64
C HIS A 54 -12.57 6.82 -10.37
N ARG A 55 -12.51 6.06 -11.47
CA ARG A 55 -11.28 5.93 -12.26
C ARG A 55 -10.87 7.25 -12.90
N GLU A 56 -11.83 8.03 -13.43
CA GLU A 56 -11.55 9.36 -13.98
C GLU A 56 -11.02 10.31 -12.90
N HIS A 57 -11.65 10.32 -11.73
CA HIS A 57 -11.21 11.11 -10.58
C HIS A 57 -9.82 10.69 -10.08
N ALA A 58 -9.56 9.38 -9.97
CA ALA A 58 -8.26 8.81 -9.62
C ALA A 58 -7.15 9.27 -10.56
N GLN A 59 -7.39 9.24 -11.88
CA GLN A 59 -6.39 9.67 -12.86
C GLN A 59 -6.11 11.18 -12.76
N GLN A 60 -7.15 12.00 -12.57
CA GLN A 60 -6.96 13.43 -12.34
C GLN A 60 -6.17 13.71 -11.05
N LEU A 61 -6.43 12.94 -9.98
CA LEU A 61 -5.71 13.06 -8.72
C LEU A 61 -4.22 12.71 -8.90
N LEU A 62 -3.92 11.60 -9.59
CA LEU A 62 -2.55 11.20 -9.89
C LEU A 62 -1.82 12.27 -10.71
N LEU A 63 -2.47 12.83 -11.74
CA LEU A 63 -1.89 13.93 -12.53
C LEU A 63 -1.60 15.17 -11.68
N ALA A 64 -2.49 15.52 -10.76
CA ALA A 64 -2.29 16.65 -9.85
C ALA A 64 -1.13 16.43 -8.86
N LEU A 65 -0.85 15.17 -8.49
CA LEU A 65 0.19 14.79 -7.52
C LEU A 65 1.50 14.32 -8.17
N GLN A 66 1.54 14.09 -9.49
CA GLN A 66 2.76 13.70 -10.21
C GLN A 66 3.97 14.61 -9.95
N PRO A 67 3.84 15.95 -9.85
CA PRO A 67 4.98 16.82 -9.53
C PRO A 67 5.61 16.56 -8.17
N ASP A 68 4.90 15.88 -7.27
CA ASP A 68 5.38 15.54 -5.94
C ASP A 68 6.07 14.16 -5.89
N SER A 69 6.01 13.38 -6.97
CA SER A 69 6.60 12.05 -7.09
C SER A 69 8.11 12.08 -7.37
N GLY A 70 8.80 10.98 -7.07
CA GLY A 70 10.23 10.78 -7.34
C GLY A 70 11.17 11.28 -6.24
N LYS A 71 10.62 11.70 -5.10
CA LYS A 71 11.39 12.24 -3.97
C LYS A 71 11.79 11.17 -2.93
N ALA A 72 11.14 10.01 -2.95
CA ALA A 72 11.40 8.95 -1.98
C ALA A 72 12.42 7.94 -2.50
N HIS A 73 13.18 7.34 -1.57
CA HIS A 73 13.97 6.16 -1.85
C HIS A 73 13.08 4.92 -1.88
N ARG A 74 13.00 4.26 -3.04
CA ARG A 74 12.17 3.07 -3.26
C ARG A 74 13.03 1.83 -3.16
N VAL A 75 12.77 0.97 -2.19
CA VAL A 75 13.56 -0.25 -1.94
C VAL A 75 12.67 -1.48 -2.08
N GLY A 76 12.95 -2.31 -3.07
CA GLY A 76 12.33 -3.62 -3.23
C GLY A 76 13.00 -4.65 -2.33
N ILE A 77 12.21 -5.43 -1.60
CA ILE A 77 12.73 -6.47 -0.70
C ILE A 77 12.06 -7.80 -1.07
N THR A 78 12.87 -8.79 -1.45
CA THR A 78 12.43 -10.13 -1.80
C THR A 78 13.19 -11.20 -1.01
N GLY A 79 12.70 -12.42 -1.07
CA GLY A 79 13.27 -13.57 -0.39
C GLY A 79 12.23 -14.65 -0.15
N VAL A 80 12.69 -15.88 0.04
CA VAL A 80 11.83 -17.05 0.20
C VAL A 80 10.92 -16.92 1.44
N PRO A 81 9.73 -17.55 1.45
CA PRO A 81 8.92 -17.64 2.67
C PRO A 81 9.74 -18.15 3.86
N GLY A 82 9.61 -17.51 5.03
CA GLY A 82 10.33 -17.91 6.23
C GLY A 82 11.75 -17.34 6.39
N VAL A 83 12.31 -16.61 5.41
CA VAL A 83 13.64 -15.97 5.53
C VAL A 83 13.70 -14.85 6.58
N GLY A 84 12.56 -14.42 7.11
CA GLY A 84 12.48 -13.32 8.08
C GLY A 84 12.28 -11.93 7.46
N LYS A 85 11.73 -11.83 6.23
CA LYS A 85 11.49 -10.55 5.55
C LYS A 85 10.72 -9.53 6.39
N SER A 86 9.52 -9.89 6.88
CA SER A 86 8.69 -8.96 7.65
C SER A 86 9.38 -8.49 8.93
N THR A 87 10.17 -9.36 9.58
CA THR A 87 10.98 -8.99 10.76
C THR A 87 12.11 -8.03 10.38
N ALA A 88 12.80 -8.26 9.26
CA ALA A 88 13.83 -7.37 8.77
C ALA A 88 13.26 -6.00 8.34
N ILE A 89 12.10 -5.99 7.70
CA ILE A 89 11.38 -4.77 7.29
C ILE A 89 10.91 -3.99 8.51
N GLU A 90 10.35 -4.65 9.53
CA GLU A 90 9.97 -3.97 10.78
C GLU A 90 11.18 -3.32 11.45
N ALA A 91 12.28 -4.06 11.60
CA ALA A 91 13.49 -3.55 12.23
C ALA A 91 14.10 -2.38 11.44
N LEU A 92 14.21 -2.52 10.12
CA LEU A 92 14.70 -1.47 9.22
C LEU A 92 13.80 -0.23 9.26
N GLY A 93 12.48 -0.42 9.17
CA GLY A 93 11.51 0.67 9.19
C GLY A 93 11.56 1.45 10.50
N MET A 94 11.61 0.77 11.65
CA MET A 94 11.77 1.42 12.95
C MET A 94 13.09 2.18 13.05
N TYR A 95 14.20 1.59 12.58
CA TYR A 95 15.50 2.26 12.56
C TYR A 95 15.46 3.55 11.71
N LEU A 96 14.88 3.51 10.52
CA LEU A 96 14.76 4.68 9.64
C LEU A 96 13.90 5.78 10.26
N ILE A 97 12.81 5.40 10.91
CA ILE A 97 11.97 6.33 11.67
C ILE A 97 12.75 6.98 12.81
N ASP A 98 13.56 6.24 13.54
CA ASP A 98 14.44 6.78 14.59
C ASP A 98 15.49 7.76 14.02
N GLN A 99 15.79 7.68 12.71
CA GLN A 99 16.62 8.66 11.99
C GLN A 99 15.83 9.85 11.42
N GLY A 100 14.52 9.93 11.64
CA GLY A 100 13.66 11.03 11.22
C GLY A 100 12.96 10.84 9.87
N HIS A 101 13.01 9.64 9.28
CA HIS A 101 12.31 9.34 8.02
C HIS A 101 10.84 8.98 8.23
N LYS A 102 10.03 9.22 7.20
CA LYS A 102 8.65 8.72 7.08
C LYS A 102 8.63 7.51 6.16
N VAL A 103 8.27 6.35 6.72
CA VAL A 103 8.43 5.06 6.06
C VAL A 103 7.09 4.49 5.63
N ALA A 104 6.94 4.15 4.35
CA ALA A 104 5.82 3.36 3.87
C ALA A 104 6.26 1.94 3.52
N VAL A 105 5.38 0.97 3.77
CA VAL A 105 5.56 -0.44 3.39
C VAL A 105 4.39 -0.87 2.51
N LEU A 106 4.72 -1.34 1.30
CA LEU A 106 3.76 -1.85 0.32
C LEU A 106 4.04 -3.33 0.07
N ALA A 107 3.05 -4.19 0.28
CA ALA A 107 3.17 -5.60 -0.12
C ALA A 107 2.72 -5.78 -1.58
N VAL A 108 3.38 -6.69 -2.31
CA VAL A 108 3.01 -7.12 -3.66
C VAL A 108 2.83 -8.63 -3.65
N ASP A 109 1.58 -9.05 -3.72
CA ASP A 109 1.15 -10.45 -3.74
C ASP A 109 0.12 -10.66 -4.87
N PRO A 110 0.48 -11.34 -5.98
CA PRO A 110 -0.46 -11.64 -7.06
C PRO A 110 -1.54 -12.66 -6.65
N SER A 111 -1.35 -13.40 -5.55
CA SER A 111 -2.33 -14.35 -5.03
C SER A 111 -3.44 -13.70 -4.18
N SER A 112 -3.31 -12.41 -3.86
CA SER A 112 -4.27 -11.62 -3.08
C SER A 112 -5.71 -11.69 -3.62
N THR A 113 -5.87 -11.94 -4.91
CA THR A 113 -7.16 -12.14 -5.60
C THR A 113 -7.93 -13.36 -5.13
N ARG A 114 -7.25 -14.45 -4.77
CA ARG A 114 -7.91 -15.68 -4.29
C ARG A 114 -8.32 -15.56 -2.83
N THR A 115 -7.64 -14.71 -2.06
CA THR A 115 -7.84 -14.55 -0.62
C THR A 115 -8.63 -13.29 -0.26
N GLY A 116 -8.97 -12.44 -1.23
CA GLY A 116 -9.75 -11.21 -1.02
C GLY A 116 -8.92 -10.04 -0.43
N GLY A 117 -7.60 -10.10 -0.58
CA GLY A 117 -6.65 -9.20 0.08
C GLY A 117 -6.25 -9.74 1.45
N SER A 118 -4.97 -10.09 1.63
CA SER A 118 -4.43 -10.52 2.92
C SER A 118 -4.32 -9.31 3.87
N ILE A 119 -5.44 -8.89 4.45
CA ILE A 119 -5.48 -7.77 5.40
C ILE A 119 -4.78 -8.13 6.72
N LEU A 120 -4.81 -9.42 7.11
CA LEU A 120 -4.42 -9.89 8.45
C LEU A 120 -3.01 -10.50 8.52
N GLY A 121 -2.46 -11.01 7.42
CA GLY A 121 -1.19 -11.73 7.42
C GLY A 121 0.04 -10.84 7.62
N ASP A 122 0.01 -9.61 7.10
CA ASP A 122 1.16 -8.71 7.09
C ASP A 122 1.14 -7.69 8.24
N LYS A 123 -0.04 -7.18 8.61
CA LYS A 123 -0.17 -6.23 9.74
C LYS A 123 0.14 -6.85 11.10
N THR A 124 -0.09 -8.16 11.27
CA THR A 124 0.22 -8.88 12.52
C THR A 124 1.71 -9.20 12.66
N ARG A 125 2.48 -9.16 11.56
CA ARG A 125 3.92 -9.47 11.55
C ARG A 125 4.81 -8.26 11.80
N MET A 126 4.31 -7.05 11.61
CA MET A 126 5.02 -5.78 11.80
C MET A 126 4.29 -4.90 12.83
N ALA A 127 4.04 -5.45 14.03
CA ALA A 127 3.19 -4.84 15.04
C ALA A 127 3.68 -3.45 15.50
N ARG A 128 4.99 -3.26 15.67
CA ARG A 128 5.54 -1.97 16.12
C ARG A 128 5.42 -0.93 15.02
N LEU A 129 5.83 -1.28 13.82
CA LEU A 129 5.80 -0.39 12.67
C LEU A 129 4.36 -0.01 12.30
N ALA A 130 3.41 -0.95 12.38
CA ALA A 130 2.00 -0.71 12.08
C ALA A 130 1.32 0.34 12.99
N MET A 131 1.88 0.57 14.20
CA MET A 131 1.35 1.54 15.15
C MET A 131 2.11 2.88 15.14
N HIS A 132 3.22 2.98 14.42
CA HIS A 132 4.03 4.19 14.44
C HIS A 132 3.38 5.32 13.61
N PRO A 133 3.28 6.55 14.12
CA PRO A 133 2.62 7.67 13.43
C PRO A 133 3.29 8.07 12.10
N ASP A 134 4.60 7.84 11.97
CA ASP A 134 5.40 8.10 10.77
C ASP A 134 5.55 6.88 9.85
N ALA A 135 4.77 5.82 10.11
CA ALA A 135 4.72 4.63 9.28
C ALA A 135 3.36 4.48 8.58
N TYR A 136 3.38 3.91 7.38
CA TYR A 136 2.16 3.49 6.68
C TYR A 136 2.33 2.12 6.06
N ILE A 137 1.49 1.16 6.44
CA ILE A 137 1.56 -0.21 5.92
C ILE A 137 0.30 -0.53 5.11
N ARG A 138 0.51 -0.88 3.84
CA ARG A 138 -0.55 -1.26 2.91
C ARG A 138 -0.35 -2.71 2.44
N PRO A 139 -1.32 -3.60 2.70
CA PRO A 139 -1.36 -4.93 2.11
C PRO A 139 -1.46 -4.88 0.58
N SER A 140 -1.13 -6.00 -0.08
CA SER A 140 -1.22 -6.10 -1.54
C SER A 140 -2.62 -5.72 -2.06
N PRO A 141 -2.71 -4.87 -3.09
CA PRO A 141 -3.98 -4.53 -3.69
C PRO A 141 -4.61 -5.80 -4.30
N THR A 142 -5.94 -5.84 -4.31
CA THR A 142 -6.67 -6.92 -4.94
C THR A 142 -6.81 -6.60 -6.43
N SER A 143 -6.03 -7.27 -7.28
CA SER A 143 -6.17 -7.14 -8.73
C SER A 143 -5.99 -8.48 -9.41
N GLY A 144 -6.95 -8.85 -10.27
CA GLY A 144 -7.08 -10.15 -10.96
C GLY A 144 -5.81 -10.67 -11.66
N THR A 145 -4.82 -9.80 -11.88
CA THR A 145 -3.56 -10.10 -12.56
C THR A 145 -2.38 -9.40 -11.87
N LEU A 146 -1.18 -9.97 -12.00
CA LEU A 146 0.07 -9.36 -11.51
C LEU A 146 0.29 -7.94 -12.08
N GLY A 147 -0.04 -7.74 -13.35
CA GLY A 147 0.09 -6.42 -13.99
C GLY A 147 -0.82 -5.37 -13.36
N GLY A 148 -2.03 -5.75 -12.95
CA GLY A 148 -2.93 -4.86 -12.24
C GLY A 148 -2.49 -4.56 -10.81
N VAL A 149 -1.93 -5.54 -10.09
CA VAL A 149 -1.32 -5.33 -8.76
C VAL A 149 -0.15 -4.34 -8.89
N ALA A 150 0.76 -4.59 -9.83
CA ALA A 150 1.92 -3.72 -10.05
C ALA A 150 1.53 -2.29 -10.43
N LYS A 151 0.49 -2.12 -11.26
CA LYS A 151 -0.06 -0.79 -11.59
C LYS A 151 -0.56 -0.07 -10.34
N ALA A 152 -1.41 -0.71 -9.54
CA ALA A 152 -1.96 -0.12 -8.32
C ALA A 152 -0.88 0.24 -7.30
N THR A 153 0.16 -0.61 -7.16
CA THR A 153 1.33 -0.31 -6.32
C THR A 153 2.05 0.95 -6.80
N ARG A 154 2.34 1.09 -8.10
CA ARG A 154 2.98 2.30 -8.66
C ARG A 154 2.16 3.57 -8.45
N GLU A 155 0.85 3.49 -8.66
CA GLU A 155 -0.05 4.63 -8.42
C GLU A 155 -0.09 4.99 -6.92
N THR A 156 -0.04 4.00 -6.03
CA THR A 156 0.04 4.22 -4.58
C THR A 156 1.35 4.86 -4.15
N VAL A 157 2.48 4.50 -4.78
CA VAL A 157 3.79 5.13 -4.55
C VAL A 157 3.70 6.65 -4.77
N VAL A 158 3.05 7.10 -5.86
CA VAL A 158 2.85 8.53 -6.13
C VAL A 158 2.09 9.23 -5.00
N LEU A 159 1.03 8.59 -4.48
CA LEU A 159 0.25 9.15 -3.36
C LEU A 159 1.08 9.27 -2.07
N LEU A 160 1.93 8.28 -1.79
CA LEU A 160 2.79 8.25 -0.61
C LEU A 160 3.87 9.33 -0.68
N GLU A 161 4.53 9.46 -1.83
CA GLU A 161 5.53 10.51 -2.05
C GLU A 161 4.90 11.90 -1.90
N ALA A 162 3.70 12.10 -2.46
CA ALA A 162 2.94 13.32 -2.28
C ALA A 162 2.54 13.60 -0.83
N ALA A 163 2.35 12.56 0.00
CA ALA A 163 2.09 12.68 1.42
C ALA A 163 3.36 12.90 2.27
N GLY A 164 4.54 13.00 1.65
CA GLY A 164 5.81 13.25 2.31
C GLY A 164 6.46 12.01 2.91
N PHE A 165 6.10 10.80 2.46
CA PHE A 165 6.91 9.62 2.71
C PHE A 165 8.16 9.68 1.85
N ASP A 166 9.32 9.58 2.48
CA ASP A 166 10.64 9.71 1.84
C ASP A 166 11.38 8.37 1.74
N VAL A 167 10.87 7.31 2.39
CA VAL A 167 11.31 5.93 2.18
C VAL A 167 10.11 5.03 1.92
N ILE A 168 10.15 4.26 0.82
CA ILE A 168 9.10 3.31 0.46
C ILE A 168 9.70 1.92 0.28
N LEU A 169 9.36 1.02 1.19
CA LEU A 169 9.76 -0.39 1.16
C LEU A 169 8.68 -1.20 0.44
N ILE A 170 9.05 -1.91 -0.63
CA ILE A 170 8.14 -2.73 -1.42
C ILE A 170 8.51 -4.20 -1.25
N GLU A 171 7.70 -4.96 -0.52
CA GLU A 171 7.93 -6.38 -0.25
C GLU A 171 7.20 -7.26 -1.27
N THR A 172 7.89 -8.26 -1.83
CA THR A 172 7.21 -9.35 -2.55
C THR A 172 6.77 -10.45 -1.59
N VAL A 173 5.52 -10.89 -1.73
CA VAL A 173 5.01 -12.05 -1.00
C VAL A 173 5.08 -13.27 -1.92
N GLY A 174 6.17 -14.05 -1.82
CA GLY A 174 6.28 -15.38 -2.45
C GLY A 174 7.34 -15.50 -3.54
N VAL A 175 7.29 -16.65 -4.24
CA VAL A 175 8.17 -17.03 -5.35
C VAL A 175 7.43 -16.85 -6.68
N GLY A 176 7.95 -16.05 -7.63
CA GLY A 176 7.28 -15.89 -8.92
C GLY A 176 7.80 -14.76 -9.83
N GLN A 177 6.89 -14.18 -10.60
CA GLN A 177 7.16 -13.05 -11.52
C GLN A 177 7.02 -11.67 -10.83
N SER A 178 6.57 -11.65 -9.57
CA SER A 178 6.44 -10.45 -8.75
C SER A 178 7.77 -9.72 -8.57
N GLU A 179 8.87 -10.47 -8.52
CA GLU A 179 10.23 -9.97 -8.33
C GLU A 179 10.64 -9.05 -9.47
N VAL A 180 10.36 -9.45 -10.72
CA VAL A 180 10.61 -8.63 -11.90
C VAL A 180 9.73 -7.38 -11.89
N ALA A 181 8.46 -7.51 -11.51
CA ALA A 181 7.55 -6.37 -11.44
C ALA A 181 8.01 -5.34 -10.40
N VAL A 182 8.44 -5.79 -9.21
CA VAL A 182 8.96 -4.91 -8.15
C VAL A 182 10.31 -4.32 -8.54
N ALA A 183 11.23 -5.10 -9.12
CA ALA A 183 12.53 -4.59 -9.58
C ALA A 183 12.37 -3.44 -10.58
N ASN A 184 11.37 -3.50 -11.45
CA ASN A 184 11.07 -2.44 -12.43
C ASN A 184 10.41 -1.16 -11.86
N MET A 185 10.22 -1.05 -10.54
CA MET A 185 9.60 0.13 -9.92
C MET A 185 10.33 0.67 -8.68
N VAL A 186 11.51 0.12 -8.38
CA VAL A 186 12.33 0.49 -7.21
C VAL A 186 13.71 0.94 -7.65
N ASP A 187 14.38 1.75 -6.82
CA ASP A 187 15.73 2.25 -7.08
C ASP A 187 16.79 1.24 -6.62
N THR A 188 16.47 0.48 -5.57
CA THR A 188 17.35 -0.56 -5.01
C THR A 188 16.55 -1.84 -4.78
N PHE A 189 17.10 -2.99 -5.17
CA PHE A 189 16.46 -4.29 -4.98
C PHE A 189 17.31 -5.19 -4.09
N VAL A 190 16.75 -5.59 -2.95
CA VAL A 190 17.42 -6.35 -1.89
C VAL A 190 16.86 -7.77 -1.86
N LEU A 191 17.77 -8.75 -1.88
CA LEU A 191 17.46 -10.16 -1.72
C LEU A 191 17.90 -10.64 -0.33
N LEU A 192 16.94 -11.12 0.47
CA LEU A 192 17.20 -11.79 1.73
C LEU A 192 17.34 -13.30 1.52
N THR A 193 18.40 -13.90 2.08
CA THR A 193 18.70 -15.33 1.97
C THR A 193 19.02 -15.94 3.33
N LEU A 194 18.73 -17.24 3.49
CA LEU A 194 19.17 -18.02 4.65
C LEU A 194 20.57 -18.58 4.39
N ALA A 195 21.44 -18.56 5.41
CA ALA A 195 22.72 -19.26 5.34
C ALA A 195 22.49 -20.77 5.09
N ARG A 196 23.27 -21.36 4.16
CA ARG A 196 23.16 -22.77 3.70
C ARG A 196 22.00 -23.11 2.76
N ALA A 197 21.36 -22.13 2.15
CA ALA A 197 20.31 -22.34 1.15
C ALA A 197 20.86 -22.66 -0.27
N GLY A 198 21.83 -23.59 -0.37
CA GLY A 198 22.62 -23.87 -1.58
C GLY A 198 21.79 -24.15 -2.85
N ASP A 199 20.70 -24.92 -2.72
CA ASP A 199 19.81 -25.24 -3.85
C ASP A 199 18.76 -24.14 -4.14
N GLN A 200 18.31 -23.41 -3.12
CA GLN A 200 17.32 -22.31 -3.27
C GLN A 200 17.94 -21.09 -3.97
N LEU A 201 19.24 -20.87 -3.80
CA LEU A 201 19.97 -19.80 -4.49
C LEU A 201 19.96 -20.00 -6.02
N GLN A 202 19.91 -21.24 -6.52
CA GLN A 202 19.76 -21.52 -7.95
C GLN A 202 18.36 -21.17 -8.48
N GLY A 203 17.31 -21.33 -7.68
CA GLY A 203 15.95 -20.90 -8.03
C GLY A 203 15.84 -19.39 -8.16
N ILE A 204 16.43 -18.65 -7.21
CA ILE A 204 16.49 -17.18 -7.25
C ILE A 204 17.38 -16.69 -8.40
N LYS A 205 18.50 -17.38 -8.69
CA LYS A 205 19.37 -17.08 -9.83
C LYS A 205 18.59 -17.12 -11.15
N ARG A 206 17.71 -18.10 -11.34
CA ARG A 206 16.94 -18.23 -12.57
C ARG A 206 15.78 -17.25 -12.70
N VAL A 207 15.27 -16.69 -11.61
CA VAL A 207 14.13 -15.75 -11.66
C VAL A 207 14.59 -14.30 -11.62
N CYS A 208 15.57 -13.97 -10.79
CA CYS A 208 16.04 -12.60 -10.59
C CYS A 208 17.18 -12.19 -11.55
N TRP A 209 17.92 -13.16 -12.11
CA TRP A 209 19.15 -12.90 -12.89
C TRP A 209 19.09 -13.37 -14.35
N SER A 210 17.94 -13.85 -14.83
CA SER A 210 17.80 -14.41 -16.19
C SER A 210 17.21 -13.45 -17.24
N SER A 211 16.87 -12.21 -16.88
CA SER A 211 16.48 -11.19 -17.87
C SER A 211 17.75 -10.66 -18.59
N PRO A 212 17.98 -10.96 -19.88
CA PRO A 212 19.27 -10.72 -20.53
C PRO A 212 19.58 -9.25 -20.89
N THR A 213 18.73 -8.28 -20.55
CA THR A 213 18.78 -6.95 -21.21
C THR A 213 18.64 -5.71 -20.31
N SER A 214 18.89 -5.77 -19.00
CA SER A 214 18.72 -4.56 -18.17
C SER A 214 19.72 -4.37 -17.02
N TRP A 215 20.88 -5.03 -17.07
CA TRP A 215 21.89 -4.93 -16.00
C TRP A 215 23.16 -4.19 -16.40
N TRP A 216 23.14 -3.44 -17.51
CA TRP A 216 24.17 -2.47 -17.90
C TRP A 216 23.52 -1.14 -18.28
#